data_AF-A0A6G1QCA3-F1
#
_entry.id   AF-A0A6G1QCA3-F1
#
_cell.length_a   1.000
_cell.length_b   1.000
_cell.length_c   1.000
_cell.angle_alpha   90.00
_cell.angle_beta   90.00
_cell.angle_gamma   90.00
#
_symmetry.space_group_name_H-M   'P 1'
#
loop_
_entity.id
_entity.type
_entity.pdbx_description
1 polymer ?
#
loop_
_entity_poly.entity_id
_entity_poly.type
_entity_poly.pdbx_seq_one_letter_code
_entity_poly.pdbx_strand_id
1 'polypeptide(L)'
;MTSTFCRDLLSLLSDLQTTSSCPFHSAPTMEKGNCTIVFLSLAVILDIVGCILFFLGVFAPLSFWDFFVLSGPLLIFLSLVFWIFWYMGSLTVSEEELNLLKPDIL
;
A
#
# COMPACT_ATOMS: atom_id res chain seq x y z
N MET A 1 58.38 2.43 6.84
CA MET A 1 57.07 1.89 7.32
C MET A 1 55.86 2.51 6.64
N THR A 2 55.98 3.66 5.95
CA THR A 2 54.88 4.35 5.26
C THR A 2 54.52 3.79 3.87
N SER A 3 55.40 3.02 3.22
CA SER A 3 55.17 2.55 1.84
C SER A 3 54.28 1.31 1.73
N THR A 4 54.21 0.46 2.75
CA THR A 4 53.33 -0.73 2.74
C THR A 4 51.88 -0.32 2.96
N PHE A 5 51.63 0.61 3.89
CA PHE A 5 50.31 1.13 4.19
C PHE A 5 49.63 1.82 2.99
N CYS A 6 50.41 2.50 2.14
CA CYS A 6 49.90 3.15 0.93
C CYS A 6 49.43 2.13 -0.13
N ARG A 7 50.10 0.97 -0.24
CA ARG A 7 49.69 -0.09 -1.17
C ARG A 7 48.43 -0.80 -0.71
N ASP A 8 48.31 -1.09 0.59
CA ASP A 8 47.07 -1.64 1.15
C ASP A 8 45.91 -0.65 1.04
N LEU A 9 46.14 0.66 1.19
CA LEU A 9 45.08 1.65 0.99
C LEU A 9 44.62 1.71 -0.48
N LEU A 10 45.53 1.55 -1.45
CA LEU A 10 45.19 1.54 -2.86
C LEU A 10 44.42 0.27 -3.28
N SER A 11 44.75 -0.90 -2.74
CA SER A 11 43.99 -2.13 -2.98
C SER A 11 42.59 -2.03 -2.40
N LEU A 12 42.45 -1.53 -1.17
CA LEU A 12 41.17 -1.35 -0.50
C LEU A 12 40.26 -0.32 -1.22
N LEU A 13 40.83 0.73 -1.80
CA LEU A 13 40.07 1.67 -2.65
C LEU A 13 39.65 1.05 -4.00
N SER A 14 40.46 0.16 -4.56
CA SER A 14 40.15 -0.56 -5.81
C SER A 14 39.00 -1.57 -5.62
N ASP A 15 38.96 -2.23 -4.46
CA ASP A 15 37.85 -3.11 -4.07
C ASP A 15 36.55 -2.32 -3.88
N LEU A 16 36.60 -1.14 -3.23
CA LEU A 16 35.41 -0.31 -3.04
C LEU A 16 34.79 0.17 -4.36
N GLN A 17 35.61 0.51 -5.37
CA GLN A 17 35.10 0.93 -6.69
C GLN A 17 34.53 -0.24 -7.52
N THR A 18 34.89 -1.48 -7.20
CA THR A 18 34.32 -2.66 -7.86
C THR A 18 33.00 -3.09 -7.22
N THR A 19 32.77 -2.74 -5.94
CA THR A 19 31.47 -2.95 -5.28
C THR A 19 30.39 -1.92 -5.66
N SER A 20 30.73 -0.77 -6.26
CA SER A 20 29.73 0.19 -6.75
C SER A 20 29.05 -0.22 -8.06
N SER A 21 29.45 -1.33 -8.65
CA SER A 21 28.72 -2.00 -9.74
C SER A 21 27.74 -3.02 -9.17
N CYS A 22 27.01 -2.69 -8.09
CA CYS A 22 25.74 -3.36 -7.87
C CYS A 22 24.88 -3.07 -9.11
N PRO A 23 24.27 -4.09 -9.75
CA PRO A 23 23.15 -3.76 -10.60
C PRO A 23 22.19 -3.02 -9.67
N PHE A 24 21.79 -1.81 -10.06
CA PHE A 24 20.50 -1.27 -9.66
C PHE A 24 19.48 -2.24 -10.25
N HIS A 25 19.36 -3.39 -9.62
CA HIS A 25 18.27 -4.31 -9.73
C HIS A 25 17.13 -3.52 -9.10
N SER A 26 16.44 -2.76 -9.95
CA SER A 26 15.04 -2.47 -9.75
C SER A 26 14.33 -3.81 -9.72
N ALA A 27 14.46 -4.53 -8.60
CA ALA A 27 13.39 -5.36 -8.11
C ALA A 27 12.30 -4.36 -7.71
N PRO A 28 11.19 -4.25 -8.44
CA PRO A 28 9.96 -3.91 -7.77
C PRO A 28 9.76 -5.00 -6.71
N THR A 29 10.07 -4.63 -5.47
CA THR A 29 9.73 -5.38 -4.27
C THR A 29 8.25 -5.73 -4.38
N MET A 30 7.98 -7.04 -4.44
CA MET A 30 6.67 -7.70 -4.41
C MET A 30 5.51 -6.75 -4.05
N GLU A 31 4.75 -6.35 -5.06
CA GLU A 31 3.64 -5.39 -5.01
C GLU A 31 2.39 -5.91 -4.27
N LYS A 32 2.54 -6.68 -3.18
CA LYS A 32 1.38 -7.15 -2.40
C LYS A 32 0.70 -6.00 -1.62
N GLY A 33 1.38 -4.86 -1.46
CA GLY A 33 0.84 -3.64 -0.85
C GLY A 33 0.02 -2.74 -1.78
N ASN A 34 0.17 -2.87 -3.11
CA ASN A 34 -0.40 -1.91 -4.04
C ASN A 34 -1.90 -2.15 -4.27
N CYS A 35 -2.35 -3.40 -4.34
CA CYS A 35 -3.79 -3.68 -4.39
C CYS A 35 -4.50 -3.21 -3.12
N THR A 36 -3.88 -3.45 -1.96
CA THR A 36 -4.37 -3.02 -0.64
C THR A 36 -4.50 -1.50 -0.56
N ILE A 37 -3.52 -0.72 -1.04
CA ILE A 37 -3.63 0.74 -1.03
C ILE A 37 -4.69 1.27 -2.01
N VAL A 38 -4.89 0.58 -3.14
CA VAL A 38 -5.92 0.95 -4.14
C VAL A 38 -7.33 0.77 -3.57
N PHE A 39 -7.63 -0.36 -2.92
CA PHE A 39 -8.94 -0.59 -2.30
C PHE A 39 -9.23 0.41 -1.18
N LEU A 40 -8.24 0.71 -0.33
CA LEU A 40 -8.37 1.72 0.71
C LEU A 40 -8.65 3.11 0.10
N SER A 41 -7.87 3.49 -0.91
CA SER A 41 -8.04 4.78 -1.59
C SER A 41 -9.42 4.89 -2.23
N LEU A 42 -9.91 3.82 -2.86
CA LEU A 42 -11.25 3.78 -3.46
C LEU A 42 -12.35 3.94 -2.41
N ALA A 43 -12.24 3.25 -1.26
CA ALA A 43 -13.21 3.37 -0.17
C ALA A 43 -13.27 4.82 0.37
N VAL A 44 -12.12 5.45 0.59
CA VAL A 44 -12.04 6.85 1.06
C VAL A 44 -12.62 7.83 0.02
N ILE A 45 -12.30 7.66 -1.26
CA ILE A 45 -12.82 8.52 -2.33
C ILE A 45 -14.35 8.39 -2.42
N LEU A 46 -14.89 7.17 -2.40
CA LEU A 46 -16.34 6.93 -2.44
C LEU A 46 -17.05 7.52 -1.22
N ASP A 47 -16.43 7.48 -0.03
CA ASP A 47 -16.98 8.07 1.19
C ASP A 47 -17.05 9.61 1.11
N ILE A 48 -15.96 10.27 0.69
CA ILE A 48 -15.93 11.72 0.52
C ILE A 48 -16.96 12.16 -0.52
N VAL A 49 -17.02 11.48 -1.67
CA VAL A 49 -18.00 11.76 -2.72
C VAL A 49 -19.43 11.51 -2.21
N GLY A 50 -19.68 10.40 -1.53
CA GLY A 50 -20.99 10.07 -0.94
C GLY A 50 -21.45 11.08 0.10
N CYS A 51 -20.56 11.53 0.98
CA CYS A 51 -20.83 12.60 1.95
C CYS A 51 -21.17 13.92 1.25
N ILE A 52 -20.38 14.33 0.26
CA ILE A 52 -20.64 15.55 -0.52
C ILE A 52 -22.01 15.47 -1.21
N LEU A 53 -22.33 14.35 -1.87
CA LEU A 53 -23.62 14.16 -2.53
C LEU A 53 -24.78 14.13 -1.52
N PHE A 54 -24.63 13.47 -0.37
CA PHE A 54 -25.66 13.43 0.67
C PHE A 54 -25.92 14.83 1.24
N PHE A 55 -24.87 15.60 1.54
CA PHE A 55 -25.00 16.97 2.05
C PHE A 55 -25.55 17.93 1.00
N LEU A 56 -25.10 17.85 -0.26
CA LEU A 56 -25.65 18.62 -1.38
C LEU A 56 -27.09 18.25 -1.70
N GLY A 57 -27.48 17.00 -1.46
CA GLY A 57 -28.87 16.64 -1.29
C GLY A 57 -29.42 17.49 -0.16
N VAL A 58 -29.32 17.05 1.09
CA VAL A 58 -30.02 17.64 2.24
C VAL A 58 -30.07 19.18 2.27
N PHE A 59 -28.99 19.88 1.95
CA PHE A 59 -28.89 21.33 2.07
C PHE A 59 -29.22 22.14 0.80
N ALA A 60 -29.14 21.59 -0.41
CA ALA A 60 -29.39 22.36 -1.63
C ALA A 60 -30.79 22.09 -2.20
N PRO A 61 -31.66 23.11 -2.38
CA PRO A 61 -32.94 22.95 -3.06
C PRO A 61 -32.74 22.89 -4.58
N LEU A 62 -32.12 21.82 -5.07
CA LEU A 62 -31.94 21.53 -6.49
C LEU A 62 -33.18 20.78 -7.02
N SER A 63 -33.56 21.01 -8.27
CA SER A 63 -34.72 20.34 -8.88
C SER A 63 -34.59 18.82 -8.99
N PHE A 64 -33.39 18.26 -8.77
CA PHE A 64 -33.05 16.83 -8.87
C PHE A 64 -32.49 16.28 -7.54
N TRP A 65 -32.97 16.83 -6.43
CA TRP A 65 -32.59 16.46 -5.06
C TRP A 65 -32.72 14.97 -4.74
N ASP A 66 -33.78 14.32 -5.26
CA ASP A 66 -34.07 12.91 -5.01
C ASP A 66 -32.92 11.99 -5.43
N PHE A 67 -32.20 12.33 -6.50
CA PHE A 67 -31.04 11.58 -6.94
C PHE A 67 -29.86 11.69 -5.96
N PHE A 68 -29.59 12.88 -5.42
CA PHE A 68 -28.49 13.09 -4.47
C PHE A 68 -28.75 12.42 -3.13
N VAL A 69 -29.98 12.53 -2.64
CA VAL A 69 -30.39 11.91 -1.37
C VAL A 69 -30.43 10.38 -1.46
N LEU A 70 -30.72 9.82 -2.64
CA LEU A 70 -30.66 8.38 -2.84
C LEU A 70 -29.22 7.88 -3.10
N SER A 71 -28.46 8.57 -3.95
CA SER A 71 -27.11 8.14 -4.36
C SER A 71 -26.05 8.38 -3.28
N GLY A 72 -26.15 9.44 -2.47
CA GLY A 72 -25.19 9.75 -1.41
C GLY A 72 -25.06 8.62 -0.38
N PRO A 73 -26.15 8.21 0.30
CA PRO A 73 -26.13 7.07 1.21
C PRO A 73 -25.74 5.77 0.50
N LEU A 74 -26.19 5.55 -0.73
CA LEU A 74 -25.82 4.36 -1.51
C LEU A 74 -24.30 4.25 -1.71
N LEU A 75 -23.63 5.38 -2.00
CA LEU A 75 -22.17 5.49 -2.12
C LEU A 75 -21.45 5.22 -0.79
N ILE A 76 -21.96 5.76 0.32
CA ILE A 76 -21.41 5.52 1.66
C ILE A 76 -21.55 4.03 2.03
N PHE A 77 -22.69 3.41 1.76
CA PHE A 77 -22.90 1.97 1.96
C PHE A 77 -21.89 1.14 1.16
N LEU A 78 -21.70 1.48 -0.12
CA LEU A 78 -20.76 0.77 -0.98
C LEU A 78 -19.30 0.94 -0.49
N SER A 79 -18.92 2.12 0.00
CA SER A 79 -17.61 2.37 0.62
C SER A 79 -17.38 1.45 1.84
N LEU A 80 -18.39 1.31 2.70
CA LEU A 80 -18.34 0.45 3.88
C LEU A 80 -18.08 -1.03 3.51
N VAL A 81 -18.69 -1.51 2.42
CA VAL A 81 -18.45 -2.85 1.89
C VAL A 81 -17.01 -3.01 1.40
N PHE A 82 -16.47 -2.04 0.66
CA PHE A 82 -15.06 -2.06 0.22
C PHE A 82 -14.07 -2.01 1.39
N TRP A 83 -14.40 -1.26 2.45
CA TRP A 83 -13.60 -1.21 3.67
C TRP A 83 -13.54 -2.55 4.39
N ILE A 84 -14.67 -3.26 4.48
CA ILE A 84 -14.74 -4.61 5.07
C ILE A 84 -13.92 -5.59 4.23
N PHE A 85 -14.04 -5.56 2.90
CA PHE A 85 -13.25 -6.44 2.03
C PHE A 85 -11.75 -6.19 2.15
N TRP A 86 -11.34 -4.92 2.22
CA TRP A 86 -9.95 -4.55 2.48
C TRP A 86 -9.45 -5.10 3.82
N TYR A 87 -10.26 -4.99 4.88
CA TYR A 87 -9.92 -5.51 6.20
C TYR A 87 -9.83 -7.05 6.22
N MET A 88 -10.77 -7.74 5.57
CA MET A 88 -10.76 -9.20 5.45
C MET A 88 -9.54 -9.71 4.67
N GLY A 89 -9.16 -9.04 3.58
CA GLY A 89 -7.96 -9.36 2.81
C GLY A 89 -6.66 -9.12 3.59
N SER A 90 -6.64 -8.10 4.47
CA SER A 90 -5.50 -7.84 5.35
C SER A 90 -5.28 -8.91 6.42
N LEU A 91 -6.33 -9.66 6.81
CA LEU A 91 -6.24 -10.67 7.88
C LEU A 91 -5.74 -12.05 7.38
N THR A 92 -5.84 -12.35 6.08
CA THR A 92 -5.40 -13.66 5.52
C THR A 92 -3.87 -13.81 5.44
N VAL A 93 -3.11 -12.74 5.70
CA VAL A 93 -1.64 -12.68 5.68
C VAL A 93 -1.00 -13.35 6.93
N SER A 94 -1.80 -13.82 7.89
CA SER A 94 -1.25 -14.53 9.07
C SER A 94 -1.00 -16.03 8.85
N GLU A 95 -1.40 -16.62 7.72
CA GLU A 95 -1.19 -18.06 7.46
C GLU A 95 0.27 -18.42 7.13
N GLU A 96 1.08 -17.44 6.77
CA GLU A 96 2.52 -17.58 6.56
C GLU A 96 3.30 -17.74 7.88
N GLU A 97 2.84 -17.11 8.99
CA GLU A 97 3.38 -17.42 10.33
C GLU A 97 2.94 -18.80 10.84
N LEU A 98 1.74 -19.26 10.46
CA LEU A 98 1.23 -20.58 10.88
C LEU A 98 2.01 -21.74 10.22
N ASN A 99 2.53 -21.55 9.01
CA ASN A 99 3.41 -22.52 8.36
C ASN A 99 4.85 -22.47 8.90
N LEU A 100 5.33 -21.31 9.37
CA LEU A 100 6.68 -21.15 9.93
C LEU A 100 6.82 -21.72 11.36
N LEU A 101 5.72 -21.99 12.05
CA LEU A 101 5.73 -22.66 13.37
C LEU A 101 5.71 -24.21 13.26
N LYS A 102 5.58 -24.75 12.05
CA LYS A 102 5.54 -26.20 11.77
C LYS A 102 6.88 -26.90 11.45
N PRO A 103 7.97 -26.25 10.98
CA PRO A 103 9.17 -26.97 10.53
C PRO A 103 10.14 -27.39 11.65
N ASP A 104 9.99 -26.90 12.89
CA ASP A 104 10.93 -27.20 13.98
C ASP A 104 10.53 -28.42 14.86
N ILE A 105 9.56 -29.25 14.46
CA ILE A 105 9.07 -30.40 15.26
C ILE A 105 9.26 -31.77 14.58
N LEU A 106 9.90 -31.87 13.40
CA LEU A 106 10.15 -33.18 12.76
C LEU A 106 11.58 -33.38 12.29
#